data_AF-A0A5C7EV49-F1
#
_entry.id   AF-A0A5C7EV49-F1
#
_cell.length_a   1.000
_cell.length_b   1.000
_cell.length_c   1.000
_cell.angle_alpha   90.00
_cell.angle_beta   90.00
_cell.angle_gamma   90.00
#
_symmetry.space_group_name_H-M   'P 1'
#
loop_
_entity.id
_entity.type
_entity.pdbx_description
1 polymer ?
#
loop_
_entity_poly.entity_id
_entity_poly.type
_entity_poly.pdbx_seq_one_letter_code
_entity_poly.pdbx_strand_id
1 'polypeptide(L)'
;MKKIAPLFLLFICSVCYSQLRPNILELANKLSNFERAESQYVNVDGAPSKVYIIYDSINKTATQEEIEYLAFSRNPVLKAYFSQSLVNRKSNKIVDLYKQHMQDNDSVQIKTGCVVNNINLANDLYQSVYNIPRLIAEAKEYKDILNSKKFVGDQYMTDEIKKRSENYKNWTVKEANELLYQLDETALENKNTPKNIVEYICQINQYFKKKLPYFKKLDFFKLKYKSEVITNYISFCEGT
;
A
#
# COMPACT_ATOMS: atom_id res chain seq x y z
N MET A 1 7.98 24.65 52.72
CA MET A 1 7.25 24.52 51.43
C MET A 1 7.40 23.08 50.93
N LYS A 2 6.30 22.30 50.92
CA LYS A 2 6.32 20.89 50.53
C LYS A 2 6.50 20.78 49.01
N LYS A 3 7.60 20.13 48.58
CA LYS A 3 7.87 19.79 47.18
C LYS A 3 7.05 18.54 46.82
N ILE A 4 5.95 18.74 46.12
CA ILE A 4 5.14 17.73 45.42
C ILE A 4 5.10 18.24 43.97
N ALA A 5 5.43 17.55 42.89
CA ALA A 5 5.96 16.23 42.64
C ALA A 5 6.51 16.23 41.19
N PRO A 6 7.70 15.67 40.89
CA PRO A 6 8.07 15.27 39.53
C PRO A 6 7.51 13.88 39.14
N LEU A 7 6.78 13.21 40.05
CA LEU A 7 6.32 11.83 39.87
C LEU A 7 5.07 11.71 38.96
N PHE A 8 4.31 12.79 38.77
CA PHE A 8 3.12 12.77 37.92
C PHE A 8 3.44 12.79 36.42
N LEU A 9 4.66 13.20 36.03
CA LEU A 9 5.08 13.24 34.62
C LEU A 9 5.49 11.86 34.07
N LEU A 10 5.86 10.91 34.94
CA LEU A 10 6.30 9.57 34.52
C LEU A 10 5.13 8.61 34.21
N PHE A 11 3.92 8.90 34.68
CA PHE A 11 2.74 8.07 34.41
C PHE A 11 2.01 8.41 33.11
N ILE A 12 2.23 9.61 32.56
CA ILE A 12 1.57 10.07 31.32
C ILE A 12 2.29 9.51 30.08
N CYS A 13 3.59 9.20 30.16
CA CYS A 13 4.33 8.61 29.04
C CYS A 13 4.06 7.11 28.78
N SER A 14 3.44 6.39 29.72
CA SER A 14 3.14 4.96 29.56
C SER A 14 1.85 4.66 28.79
N VAL A 15 1.02 5.66 28.49
CA VAL A 15 -0.33 5.46 27.90
C VAL A 15 -0.34 5.62 26.36
N CYS A 16 0.81 5.82 25.71
CA CYS A 16 0.87 6.11 24.27
C CYS A 16 1.55 5.03 23.41
N TYR A 17 1.74 3.82 23.93
CA TYR A 17 2.13 2.68 23.09
C TYR A 17 0.90 1.84 22.79
N SER A 18 0.47 1.84 21.52
CA SER A 18 -0.46 0.84 20.99
C SER A 18 0.15 -0.54 21.21
N GLN A 19 -0.19 -1.17 22.35
CA GLN A 19 0.26 -2.51 22.66
C GLN A 19 -0.66 -3.46 21.91
N LEU A 20 -0.08 -4.24 20.99
CA LEU A 20 -0.80 -5.31 20.30
C LEU A 20 -1.46 -6.23 21.33
N ARG A 21 -2.73 -6.59 21.11
CA ARG A 21 -3.37 -7.62 21.93
C ARG A 21 -2.57 -8.92 21.83
N PRO A 22 -2.52 -9.74 22.89
CA PRO A 22 -1.65 -10.93 22.92
C PRO A 22 -1.83 -11.88 21.73
N ASN A 23 -3.07 -12.09 21.28
CA ASN A 23 -3.37 -12.94 20.12
C ASN A 23 -2.85 -12.32 18.80
N ILE A 24 -2.96 -10.99 18.64
CA ILE A 24 -2.43 -10.29 17.46
C ILE A 24 -0.91 -10.32 17.46
N LEU A 25 -0.28 -10.12 18.62
CA LEU A 25 1.17 -10.21 18.78
C LEU A 25 1.69 -11.61 18.42
N GLU A 26 1.03 -12.66 18.89
CA GLU A 26 1.40 -14.05 18.57
C GLU A 26 1.34 -14.31 17.06
N LEU A 27 0.25 -13.90 16.41
CA LEU A 27 0.09 -14.05 14.96
C LEU A 27 1.10 -13.20 14.18
N ALA A 28 1.35 -11.96 14.60
CA ALA A 28 2.33 -11.07 13.99
C ALA A 28 3.76 -11.63 14.11
N ASN A 29 4.12 -12.19 15.27
CA ASN A 29 5.40 -12.86 15.46
C ASN A 29 5.54 -14.07 14.54
N LYS A 30 4.51 -14.91 14.42
CA LYS A 30 4.49 -16.02 13.46
C LYS A 30 4.66 -15.53 12.02
N LEU A 31 3.96 -14.46 11.65
CA LEU A 31 4.02 -13.87 10.31
C LEU A 31 5.40 -13.26 10.01
N SER A 32 6.05 -12.67 11.01
CA SER A 32 7.37 -12.03 10.87
C SER A 32 8.52 -13.01 10.61
N ASN A 33 8.33 -14.30 10.91
CA ASN A 33 9.33 -15.35 10.70
C ASN A 33 9.38 -15.86 9.26
N PHE A 34 8.46 -15.44 8.38
CA PHE A 34 8.51 -15.80 6.97
C PHE A 34 9.46 -14.87 6.21
N GLU A 35 10.17 -15.43 5.22
CA GLU A 35 11.13 -14.68 4.39
C GLU A 35 10.45 -13.79 3.34
N ARG A 36 9.18 -14.06 3.03
CA ARG A 36 8.44 -13.37 1.97
C ARG A 36 6.95 -13.24 2.29
N ALA A 37 6.32 -12.25 1.69
CA ALA A 37 4.86 -12.18 1.61
C ALA A 37 4.36 -13.07 0.45
N GLU A 38 3.13 -13.53 0.57
CA GLU A 38 2.47 -14.38 -0.42
C GLU A 38 1.02 -13.94 -0.67
N SER A 39 0.58 -13.99 -1.93
CA SER A 39 -0.82 -13.82 -2.28
C SER A 39 -1.66 -15.01 -1.80
N GLN A 40 -2.98 -14.88 -1.87
CA GLN A 40 -3.90 -15.87 -1.32
C GLN A 40 -3.66 -17.26 -1.90
N TYR A 41 -3.62 -17.41 -3.23
CA TYR A 41 -3.62 -18.70 -3.93
C TYR A 41 -2.28 -18.96 -4.63
N VAL A 42 -1.28 -19.45 -3.89
CA VAL A 42 0.11 -19.65 -4.37
C VAL A 42 0.62 -21.09 -4.23
N ASN A 43 -0.19 -21.99 -3.68
CA ASN A 43 0.15 -23.40 -3.53
C ASN A 43 -0.44 -24.24 -4.66
N VAL A 44 -0.12 -25.53 -4.66
CA VAL A 44 -0.61 -26.52 -5.64
C VAL A 44 -2.15 -26.45 -5.73
N ASP A 45 -2.67 -26.53 -6.95
CA ASP A 45 -4.10 -26.45 -7.28
C ASP A 45 -4.78 -25.15 -6.80
N GLY A 46 -4.01 -24.08 -6.62
CA GLY A 46 -4.54 -22.80 -6.13
C GLY A 46 -4.88 -22.82 -4.65
N ALA A 47 -4.35 -23.77 -3.86
CA ALA A 47 -4.61 -23.82 -2.44
C ALA A 47 -4.10 -22.54 -1.71
N PRO A 48 -4.77 -22.11 -0.63
CA PRO A 48 -4.36 -20.91 0.10
C PRO A 48 -2.96 -21.01 0.73
N SER A 49 -2.23 -19.89 0.77
CA SER A 49 -0.97 -19.79 1.52
C SER A 49 -1.20 -19.79 3.03
N LYS A 50 -0.37 -20.53 3.76
CA LYS A 50 -0.31 -20.44 5.23
C LYS A 50 0.07 -19.03 5.70
N VAL A 51 0.99 -18.37 4.97
CA VAL A 51 1.41 -16.98 5.24
C VAL A 51 0.22 -16.04 5.09
N TYR A 52 -0.51 -16.18 3.98
CA TYR A 52 -1.70 -15.37 3.72
C TYR A 52 -2.81 -15.61 4.73
N ILE A 53 -3.05 -16.86 5.16
CA ILE A 53 -4.07 -17.19 6.17
C ILE A 53 -3.80 -16.48 7.50
N ILE A 54 -2.53 -16.44 7.94
CA ILE A 54 -2.14 -15.73 9.17
C ILE A 54 -2.40 -14.24 9.01
N TYR A 55 -1.95 -13.65 7.89
CA TYR A 55 -2.23 -12.25 7.57
C TYR A 55 -3.73 -11.94 7.58
N ASP A 56 -4.54 -12.73 6.88
CA ASP A 56 -5.98 -12.51 6.75
C ASP A 56 -6.70 -12.61 8.11
N SER A 57 -6.24 -13.52 8.99
CA SER A 57 -6.72 -13.62 10.37
C SER A 57 -6.45 -12.35 11.17
N ILE A 58 -5.24 -11.80 11.09
CA ILE A 58 -4.89 -10.51 11.72
C ILE A 58 -5.74 -9.40 11.10
N ASN A 59 -5.78 -9.29 9.78
CA ASN A 59 -6.47 -8.23 9.06
C ASN A 59 -7.99 -8.19 9.34
N LYS A 60 -8.62 -9.32 9.67
CA LYS A 60 -10.04 -9.38 10.04
C LYS A 60 -10.32 -9.00 11.48
N THR A 61 -9.37 -9.21 12.39
CA THR A 61 -9.61 -9.13 13.84
C THR A 61 -8.91 -7.96 14.52
N ALA A 62 -7.83 -7.45 13.94
CA ALA A 62 -7.05 -6.33 14.45
C ALA A 62 -7.79 -4.99 14.34
N THR A 63 -7.63 -4.15 15.36
CA THR A 63 -8.06 -2.75 15.39
C THR A 63 -7.27 -1.91 14.39
N GLN A 64 -7.72 -0.68 14.13
CA GLN A 64 -7.01 0.21 13.21
C GLN A 64 -5.60 0.54 13.73
N GLU A 65 -5.48 0.79 15.03
CA GLU A 65 -4.23 1.13 15.71
C GLU A 65 -3.22 -0.02 15.71
N GLU A 66 -3.70 -1.27 15.81
CA GLU A 66 -2.85 -2.46 15.68
C GLU A 66 -2.35 -2.65 14.24
N ILE A 67 -3.19 -2.43 13.23
CA ILE A 67 -2.78 -2.48 11.83
C ILE A 67 -1.74 -1.39 11.54
N GLU A 68 -1.96 -0.17 12.05
CA GLU A 68 -0.98 0.92 11.93
C GLU A 68 0.34 0.54 12.58
N TYR A 69 0.32 0.03 13.82
CA TYR A 69 1.54 -0.43 14.48
C TYR A 69 2.31 -1.46 13.65
N LEU A 70 1.61 -2.44 13.07
CA LEU A 70 2.24 -3.49 12.27
C LEU A 70 2.79 -2.98 10.93
N ALA A 71 2.09 -2.03 10.28
CA ALA A 71 2.53 -1.42 9.03
C ALA A 71 3.82 -0.59 9.19
N PHE A 72 4.02 0.02 10.36
CA PHE A 72 5.22 0.80 10.70
C PHE A 72 6.32 -0.05 11.37
N SER A 73 6.14 -1.36 11.47
CA SER A 73 7.14 -2.26 12.06
C SER A 73 8.42 -2.34 11.21
N ARG A 74 9.50 -2.89 11.77
CA ARG A 74 10.78 -3.09 11.04
C ARG A 74 10.80 -4.33 10.13
N ASN A 75 9.77 -5.17 10.17
CA ASN A 75 9.76 -6.42 9.41
C ASN A 75 9.15 -6.18 8.01
N PRO A 76 9.87 -6.45 6.90
CA PRO A 76 9.38 -6.16 5.55
C PRO A 76 8.11 -6.93 5.16
N VAL A 77 7.92 -8.16 5.65
CA VAL A 77 6.71 -8.96 5.38
C VAL A 77 5.49 -8.34 6.06
N LEU A 78 5.62 -7.94 7.33
CA LEU A 78 4.57 -7.21 8.02
C LEU A 78 4.27 -5.88 7.30
N LYS A 79 5.30 -5.10 6.97
CA LYS A 79 5.14 -3.85 6.21
C LYS A 79 4.34 -4.07 4.92
N ALA A 80 4.67 -5.08 4.12
CA ALA A 80 4.00 -5.37 2.85
C ALA A 80 2.50 -5.60 3.03
N TYR A 81 2.14 -6.52 3.93
CA TYR A 81 0.75 -6.87 4.18
C TYR A 81 -0.05 -5.71 4.77
N PHE A 82 0.49 -5.07 5.80
CA PHE A 82 -0.28 -4.08 6.54
C PHE A 82 -0.27 -2.70 5.88
N SER A 83 0.66 -2.41 4.96
CA SER A 83 0.52 -1.27 4.04
C SER A 83 -0.75 -1.40 3.20
N GLN A 84 -1.02 -2.59 2.64
CA GLN A 84 -2.25 -2.84 1.90
C GLN A 84 -3.49 -2.76 2.78
N SER A 85 -3.43 -3.29 4.01
CA SER A 85 -4.53 -3.15 4.98
C SER A 85 -4.86 -1.68 5.25
N LEU A 86 -3.86 -0.81 5.40
CA LEU A 86 -4.09 0.62 5.62
C LEU A 86 -4.78 1.29 4.43
N VAL A 87 -4.42 0.91 3.21
CA VAL A 87 -5.11 1.39 2.00
C VAL A 87 -6.57 0.94 1.99
N ASN A 88 -6.83 -0.36 2.21
CA ASN A 88 -8.19 -0.91 2.22
C ASN A 88 -9.06 -0.29 3.32
N ARG A 89 -8.45 0.01 4.48
CA ARG A 89 -9.13 0.65 5.63
C ARG A 89 -9.19 2.18 5.52
N LYS A 90 -8.62 2.78 4.46
CA LYS A 90 -8.57 4.23 4.25
C LYS A 90 -7.97 4.98 5.46
N SER A 91 -6.86 4.46 5.98
CA SER A 91 -6.14 5.10 7.08
C SER A 91 -5.61 6.48 6.68
N ASN A 92 -5.62 7.43 7.61
CA ASN A 92 -4.96 8.72 7.43
C ASN A 92 -3.42 8.63 7.51
N LYS A 93 -2.85 7.48 7.87
CA LYS A 93 -1.40 7.24 7.99
C LYS A 93 -0.71 6.83 6.69
N ILE A 94 -1.45 6.70 5.58
CA ILE A 94 -0.88 6.23 4.30
C ILE A 94 0.26 7.14 3.81
N VAL A 95 0.11 8.46 3.92
CA VAL A 95 1.16 9.42 3.51
C VAL A 95 2.41 9.31 4.39
N ASP A 96 2.24 9.16 5.70
CA ASP A 96 3.35 9.00 6.65
C ASP A 96 4.10 7.68 6.40
N LEU A 97 3.35 6.60 6.16
CA LEU A 97 3.92 5.30 5.80
C LEU A 97 4.69 5.37 4.50
N TYR A 98 4.15 6.06 3.48
CA TYR A 98 4.84 6.25 2.22
C TYR A 98 6.16 7.01 2.39
N LYS A 99 6.18 8.09 3.18
CA LYS A 99 7.41 8.81 3.53
C LYS A 99 8.45 7.87 4.17
N GLN A 100 8.02 7.05 5.12
CA GLN A 100 8.91 6.10 5.76
C GLN A 100 9.46 5.07 4.76
N HIS A 101 8.61 4.45 3.94
CA HIS A 101 9.07 3.48 2.94
C HIS A 101 10.03 4.10 1.91
N MET A 102 9.84 5.37 1.54
CA MET A 102 10.78 6.08 0.67
C MET A 102 12.13 6.35 1.36
N GLN A 103 12.12 6.64 2.67
CA GLN A 103 13.33 6.88 3.47
C GLN A 103 14.11 5.58 3.70
N ASP A 104 13.40 4.53 4.12
CA ASP A 104 13.98 3.21 4.38
C ASP A 104 14.43 2.55 3.06
N ASN A 105 13.74 2.86 1.96
CA ASN A 105 13.93 2.28 0.62
C ASN A 105 13.88 0.72 0.63
N ASP A 106 13.09 0.18 1.55
CA ASP A 106 12.97 -1.26 1.79
C ASP A 106 12.31 -1.99 0.63
N SER A 107 12.69 -3.26 0.46
CA SER A 107 12.05 -4.19 -0.45
C SER A 107 11.72 -5.51 0.23
N VAL A 108 10.75 -6.22 -0.33
CA VAL A 108 10.32 -7.53 0.15
C VAL A 108 10.06 -8.45 -1.05
N GLN A 109 10.31 -9.74 -0.89
CA GLN A 109 9.84 -10.71 -1.85
C GLN A 109 8.33 -10.91 -1.68
N ILE A 110 7.59 -10.88 -2.79
CA ILE A 110 6.17 -11.22 -2.85
C ILE A 110 5.98 -12.34 -3.86
N LYS A 111 5.39 -13.45 -3.41
CA LYS A 111 4.94 -14.53 -4.29
C LYS A 111 3.49 -14.30 -4.69
N THR A 112 3.22 -14.20 -5.98
CA THR A 112 1.88 -14.09 -6.55
C THR A 112 1.67 -15.19 -7.60
N GLY A 113 0.78 -16.13 -7.31
CA GLY A 113 0.69 -17.39 -8.07
C GLY A 113 2.04 -18.11 -8.09
N CYS A 114 2.55 -18.37 -9.30
CA CYS A 114 3.85 -19.01 -9.52
C CYS A 114 5.03 -18.03 -9.62
N VAL A 115 4.79 -16.72 -9.56
CA VAL A 115 5.81 -15.68 -9.76
C VAL A 115 6.29 -15.16 -8.42
N VAL A 116 7.60 -15.02 -8.25
CA VAL A 116 8.23 -14.38 -7.08
C VAL A 116 8.95 -13.12 -7.55
N ASN A 117 8.58 -11.97 -7.00
CA ASN A 117 9.18 -10.68 -7.34
C ASN A 117 9.73 -10.02 -6.09
N ASN A 118 10.86 -9.31 -6.20
CA ASN A 118 11.30 -8.39 -5.16
C ASN A 118 10.68 -7.00 -5.44
N ILE A 119 9.87 -6.50 -4.52
CA ILE A 119 9.09 -5.27 -4.71
C ILE A 119 9.54 -4.24 -3.68
N ASN A 120 9.77 -3.00 -4.14
CA ASN A 120 10.02 -1.86 -3.26
C ASN A 120 8.70 -1.43 -2.59
N LEU A 121 8.70 -1.29 -1.27
CA LEU A 121 7.47 -1.06 -0.49
C LEU A 121 6.82 0.31 -0.75
N ALA A 122 7.60 1.33 -1.10
CA ALA A 122 7.04 2.63 -1.48
C ALA A 122 6.31 2.53 -2.82
N ASN A 123 6.93 1.87 -3.82
CA ASN A 123 6.33 1.65 -5.12
C ASN A 123 5.05 0.80 -5.02
N ASP A 124 5.06 -0.25 -4.19
CA ASP A 124 3.88 -1.10 -3.95
C ASP A 124 2.73 -0.29 -3.35
N LEU A 125 2.99 0.48 -2.29
CA LEU A 125 1.98 1.33 -1.66
C LEU A 125 1.42 2.38 -2.63
N TYR A 126 2.29 3.03 -3.41
CA TYR A 126 1.88 3.96 -4.45
C TYR A 126 0.99 3.28 -5.48
N GLN A 127 1.37 2.08 -5.96
CA GLN A 127 0.61 1.32 -6.94
C GLN A 127 -0.77 0.91 -6.41
N SER A 128 -0.85 0.54 -5.13
CA SER A 128 -2.12 0.21 -4.48
C SER A 128 -3.09 1.38 -4.48
N VAL A 129 -2.62 2.60 -4.19
CA VAL A 129 -3.44 3.82 -4.26
C VAL A 129 -3.80 4.15 -5.72
N TYR A 130 -2.82 4.08 -6.63
CA TYR A 130 -3.01 4.36 -8.05
C TYR A 130 -4.11 3.49 -8.69
N ASN A 131 -4.21 2.23 -8.25
CA ASN A 131 -5.19 1.27 -8.77
C ASN A 131 -6.62 1.49 -8.28
N ILE A 132 -6.84 2.24 -7.18
CA ILE A 132 -8.18 2.36 -6.56
C ILE A 132 -9.25 2.83 -7.56
N PRO A 133 -9.05 3.91 -8.37
CA PRO A 133 -10.07 4.34 -9.32
C PRO A 133 -10.49 3.25 -10.32
N ARG A 134 -9.52 2.49 -10.84
CA ARG A 134 -9.78 1.35 -11.74
C ARG A 134 -10.58 0.27 -11.01
N LEU A 135 -10.19 -0.07 -9.78
CA LEU A 135 -10.85 -1.12 -8.99
C LEU A 135 -12.28 -0.74 -8.60
N ILE A 136 -12.56 0.55 -8.35
CA ILE A 136 -13.93 1.05 -8.16
C ILE A 136 -14.77 0.88 -9.43
N ALA A 137 -14.22 1.22 -10.60
CA ALA A 137 -14.91 1.08 -11.88
C ALA A 137 -15.22 -0.39 -12.19
N GLU A 138 -14.23 -1.27 -12.02
CA GLU A 138 -14.40 -2.72 -12.19
C GLU A 138 -15.46 -3.27 -11.22
N ALA A 139 -15.41 -2.90 -9.94
CA ALA A 139 -16.39 -3.33 -8.95
C ALA A 139 -17.83 -2.93 -9.33
N LYS A 140 -18.02 -1.75 -9.94
CA LYS A 140 -19.32 -1.31 -10.44
C LYS A 140 -19.77 -2.14 -11.64
N GLU A 141 -18.91 -2.32 -12.64
CA GLU A 141 -19.19 -3.12 -13.83
C GLU A 141 -19.58 -4.56 -13.46
N TYR A 142 -18.85 -5.17 -12.53
CA TYR A 142 -19.17 -6.52 -12.07
C TYR A 142 -20.51 -6.62 -11.35
N LYS A 143 -20.87 -5.61 -10.55
CA LYS A 143 -22.19 -5.57 -9.90
C LYS A 143 -23.31 -5.54 -10.94
N ASP A 144 -23.12 -4.78 -12.03
CA ASP A 144 -24.09 -4.71 -13.13
C ASP A 144 -24.18 -6.05 -13.87
N ILE A 145 -23.06 -6.71 -14.13
CA ILE A 145 -22.99 -8.05 -14.73
C ILE A 145 -23.73 -9.08 -13.87
N LEU A 146 -23.47 -9.15 -12.56
CA LEU A 146 -24.14 -10.08 -11.64
C LEU A 146 -25.65 -9.84 -11.58
N ASN A 147 -26.08 -8.58 -11.56
CA ASN A 147 -27.49 -8.22 -11.55
C ASN A 147 -28.21 -8.53 -12.88
N SER A 148 -27.48 -8.56 -13.99
CA SER A 148 -28.05 -8.80 -15.32
C SER A 148 -28.47 -10.26 -15.58
N LYS A 149 -28.20 -11.20 -14.65
CA LYS A 149 -28.37 -12.66 -14.84
C LYS A 149 -27.66 -13.24 -16.08
N LYS A 150 -26.81 -12.45 -16.76
CA LYS A 150 -25.99 -12.90 -17.92
C LYS A 150 -24.65 -13.51 -17.51
N PHE A 151 -24.33 -13.49 -16.21
CA PHE A 151 -23.07 -14.02 -15.72
C PHE A 151 -23.12 -15.55 -15.63
N VAL A 152 -22.32 -16.21 -16.48
CA VAL A 152 -22.05 -17.65 -16.44
C VAL A 152 -20.64 -17.86 -15.91
N GLY A 153 -20.38 -17.40 -14.68
CA GLY A 153 -19.12 -17.64 -13.97
C GLY A 153 -19.34 -18.59 -12.81
N ASP A 154 -18.27 -19.28 -12.39
CA ASP A 154 -18.34 -20.12 -11.20
C ASP A 154 -18.46 -19.27 -9.91
N GLN A 155 -18.79 -19.96 -8.81
CA GLN A 155 -18.92 -19.33 -7.49
C GLN A 155 -17.61 -18.68 -7.03
N TYR A 156 -16.47 -19.25 -7.42
CA TYR A 156 -15.14 -18.75 -7.08
C TYR A 156 -14.90 -17.34 -7.64
N MET A 157 -15.16 -17.13 -8.94
CA MET A 157 -15.01 -15.82 -9.59
C MET A 157 -15.96 -14.80 -8.97
N THR A 158 -17.17 -15.23 -8.60
CA THR A 158 -18.15 -14.38 -7.90
C THR A 158 -17.65 -13.91 -6.53
N ASP A 159 -17.04 -14.81 -5.74
CA ASP A 159 -16.56 -14.50 -4.40
C ASP A 159 -15.31 -13.60 -4.41
N GLU A 160 -14.40 -13.80 -5.38
CA GLU A 160 -13.25 -12.92 -5.55
C GLU A 160 -13.66 -11.49 -5.95
N ILE A 161 -14.63 -11.38 -6.87
CA ILE A 161 -15.22 -10.10 -7.28
C ILE A 161 -15.86 -9.39 -6.08
N LYS A 162 -16.68 -10.08 -5.29
CA LYS A 162 -17.29 -9.52 -4.08
C LYS A 162 -16.24 -9.01 -3.10
N LYS A 163 -15.23 -9.83 -2.81
CA LYS A 163 -14.13 -9.46 -1.91
C LYS A 163 -13.38 -8.21 -2.39
N ARG A 164 -13.10 -8.10 -3.70
CA ARG A 164 -12.47 -6.90 -4.27
C ARG A 164 -13.37 -5.67 -4.15
N SER A 165 -14.66 -5.82 -4.47
CA SER A 165 -15.65 -4.73 -4.32
C SER A 165 -15.75 -4.25 -2.87
N GLU A 166 -15.73 -5.17 -1.90
CA GLU A 166 -15.78 -4.85 -0.48
C GLU A 166 -14.55 -4.11 0.03
N ASN A 167 -13.35 -4.45 -0.47
CA ASN A 167 -12.09 -3.82 -0.03
C ASN A 167 -12.01 -2.33 -0.40
N TYR A 168 -12.69 -1.90 -1.47
CA TYR A 168 -12.63 -0.52 -1.97
C TYR A 168 -13.95 0.23 -1.86
N LYS A 169 -14.98 -0.36 -1.25
CA LYS A 169 -16.30 0.26 -1.08
C LYS A 169 -16.26 1.60 -0.33
N ASN A 170 -15.24 1.81 0.49
CA ASN A 170 -15.06 3.02 1.32
C ASN A 170 -14.36 4.16 0.57
N TRP A 171 -13.88 3.91 -0.64
CA TRP A 171 -13.18 4.89 -1.47
C TRP A 171 -14.12 5.48 -2.51
N THR A 172 -13.99 6.78 -2.73
CA THR A 172 -14.43 7.42 -3.96
C THR A 172 -13.24 7.63 -4.90
N VAL A 173 -13.50 7.74 -6.20
CA VAL A 173 -12.47 8.07 -7.20
C VAL A 173 -11.79 9.40 -6.87
N LYS A 174 -12.56 10.38 -6.38
CA LYS A 174 -12.04 11.70 -5.98
C LYS A 174 -11.02 11.56 -4.85
N GLU A 175 -11.37 10.89 -3.77
CA GLU A 175 -10.49 10.72 -2.60
C GLU A 175 -9.22 9.93 -2.95
N ALA A 176 -9.34 8.90 -3.80
CA ALA A 176 -8.18 8.15 -4.27
C ALA A 176 -7.23 9.02 -5.11
N ASN A 177 -7.77 9.87 -5.99
CA ASN A 177 -6.98 10.82 -6.78
C ASN A 177 -6.33 11.91 -5.90
N GLU A 178 -7.03 12.38 -4.87
CA GLU A 178 -6.49 13.35 -3.90
C GLU A 178 -5.33 12.74 -3.08
N LEU A 179 -5.48 11.50 -2.62
CA LEU A 179 -4.37 10.80 -1.95
C LEU A 179 -3.20 10.56 -2.92
N LEU A 180 -3.47 10.11 -4.15
CA LEU A 180 -2.43 9.89 -5.15
C LEU A 180 -1.63 11.17 -5.40
N TYR A 181 -2.33 12.31 -5.55
CA TYR A 181 -1.69 13.63 -5.65
C TYR A 181 -0.81 13.93 -4.43
N GLN A 182 -1.26 13.65 -3.21
CA GLN A 182 -0.43 13.83 -2.02
C GLN A 182 0.82 12.95 -2.02
N LEU A 183 0.73 11.71 -2.51
CA LEU A 183 1.90 10.82 -2.64
C LEU A 183 2.89 11.36 -3.68
N ASP A 184 2.39 11.80 -4.83
CA ASP A 184 3.18 12.44 -5.88
C ASP A 184 3.91 13.68 -5.35
N GLU A 185 3.19 14.60 -4.70
CA GLU A 185 3.79 15.81 -4.10
C GLU A 185 4.84 15.44 -3.05
N THR A 186 4.53 14.48 -2.17
CA THR A 186 5.46 14.03 -1.13
C THR A 186 6.76 13.49 -1.71
N ALA A 187 6.68 12.72 -2.80
CA ALA A 187 7.86 12.19 -3.50
C ALA A 187 8.61 13.30 -4.26
N LEU A 188 7.90 14.18 -4.96
CA LEU A 188 8.50 15.15 -5.87
C LEU A 188 9.02 16.43 -5.18
N GLU A 189 8.54 16.74 -3.97
CA GLU A 189 9.07 17.84 -3.15
C GLU A 189 10.29 17.43 -2.33
N ASN A 190 10.41 16.14 -2.01
CA ASN A 190 11.58 15.63 -1.31
C ASN A 190 12.75 15.42 -2.29
N LYS A 191 13.71 16.34 -2.26
CA LYS A 191 14.93 16.27 -3.10
C LYS A 191 15.76 15.00 -2.88
N ASN A 192 15.54 14.28 -1.77
CA ASN A 192 16.22 13.03 -1.45
C ASN A 192 15.46 11.77 -1.90
N THR A 193 14.27 11.89 -2.49
CA THR A 193 13.48 10.75 -2.97
C THR A 193 14.31 9.85 -3.90
N PRO A 194 14.43 8.54 -3.61
CA PRO A 194 15.23 7.62 -4.41
C PRO A 194 14.84 7.59 -5.89
N LYS A 195 15.84 7.35 -6.75
CA LYS A 195 15.68 7.33 -8.21
C LYS A 195 14.59 6.38 -8.68
N ASN A 196 14.56 5.15 -8.14
CA ASN A 196 13.59 4.11 -8.49
C ASN A 196 12.13 4.52 -8.20
N ILE A 197 11.89 5.36 -7.19
CA ILE A 197 10.54 5.84 -6.88
C ILE A 197 10.10 6.90 -7.90
N VAL A 198 10.98 7.87 -8.21
CA VAL A 198 10.68 8.89 -9.23
C VAL A 198 10.49 8.27 -10.61
N GLU A 199 11.35 7.32 -10.97
CA GLU A 199 11.21 6.56 -12.23
C GLU A 199 9.90 5.77 -12.26
N TYR A 200 9.48 5.17 -11.16
CA TYR A 200 8.23 4.42 -11.08
C TYR A 200 7.01 5.32 -11.31
N ILE A 201 6.97 6.51 -10.68
CA ILE A 201 5.93 7.52 -10.91
C ILE A 201 5.88 7.91 -12.39
N CYS A 202 7.03 8.13 -13.03
CA CYS A 202 7.09 8.43 -14.46
C CYS A 202 6.57 7.26 -15.31
N GLN A 203 7.05 6.05 -15.08
CA GLN A 203 6.71 4.85 -15.85
C GLN A 203 5.21 4.56 -15.82
N ILE A 204 4.61 4.54 -14.63
CA ILE A 204 3.19 4.20 -14.48
C ILE A 204 2.31 5.25 -15.17
N ASN A 205 2.61 6.54 -14.98
CA ASN A 205 1.85 7.60 -15.65
C ASN A 205 2.08 7.58 -17.17
N GLN A 206 3.28 7.28 -17.66
CA GLN A 206 3.56 7.12 -19.09
C GLN A 206 2.80 5.95 -19.70
N TYR A 207 2.82 4.79 -19.05
CA TYR A 207 2.13 3.58 -19.49
C TYR A 207 0.63 3.83 -19.68
N PHE A 208 0.01 4.54 -18.73
CA PHE A 208 -1.40 4.93 -18.80
C PHE A 208 -1.65 6.22 -19.58
N LYS A 209 -0.63 6.77 -20.26
CA LYS A 209 -0.71 8.01 -21.05
C LYS A 209 -1.29 9.20 -20.26
N LYS A 210 -1.00 9.27 -18.96
CA LYS A 210 -1.45 10.34 -18.05
C LYS A 210 -0.36 11.42 -17.93
N LYS A 211 -0.72 12.66 -18.24
CA LYS A 211 0.15 13.83 -18.02
C LYS A 211 -0.12 14.41 -16.64
N LEU A 212 0.92 14.50 -15.81
CA LEU A 212 0.80 15.15 -14.50
C LEU A 212 0.85 16.68 -14.67
N PRO A 213 -0.08 17.46 -14.09
CA PRO A 213 -0.08 18.92 -14.27
C PRO A 213 1.14 19.61 -13.62
N TYR A 214 1.83 18.93 -12.71
CA TYR A 214 3.02 19.39 -12.00
C TYR A 214 4.30 18.66 -12.46
N PHE A 215 4.31 18.10 -13.68
CA PHE A 215 5.46 17.36 -14.21
C PHE A 215 6.77 18.16 -14.22
N LYS A 216 6.73 19.50 -14.22
CA LYS A 216 7.91 20.36 -14.11
C LYS A 216 8.71 20.18 -12.82
N LYS A 217 8.12 19.64 -11.74
CA LYS A 217 8.87 19.24 -10.54
C LYS A 217 9.93 18.15 -10.86
N LEU A 218 9.75 17.40 -11.96
CA LEU A 218 10.70 16.38 -12.40
C LEU A 218 11.99 16.96 -13.00
N ASP A 219 12.05 18.25 -13.37
CA ASP A 219 13.27 18.84 -13.96
C ASP A 219 14.47 18.73 -13.01
N PHE A 220 14.25 18.91 -11.70
CA PHE A 220 15.27 18.68 -10.69
C PHE A 220 15.80 17.24 -10.72
N PHE A 221 14.90 16.26 -10.77
CA PHE A 221 15.27 14.84 -10.77
C PHE A 221 15.88 14.39 -12.10
N LYS A 222 15.45 14.97 -13.23
CA LYS A 222 16.07 14.78 -14.54
C LYS A 222 17.55 15.16 -14.49
N LEU A 223 17.87 16.33 -13.93
CA LEU A 223 19.25 16.78 -13.76
C LEU A 223 20.02 15.92 -12.75
N LYS A 224 19.40 15.61 -11.60
CA LYS A 224 20.02 14.84 -10.52
C LYS A 224 20.37 13.41 -10.96
N TYR A 225 19.43 12.71 -11.61
CA TYR A 225 19.55 11.28 -11.90
C TYR A 225 19.95 10.95 -13.33
N LYS A 226 19.89 11.92 -14.25
CA LYS A 226 20.17 11.73 -15.69
C LYS A 226 19.44 10.48 -16.24
N SER A 227 18.21 10.29 -15.81
CA SER A 227 17.40 9.12 -16.15
C SER A 227 16.70 9.32 -17.50
N GLU A 228 16.83 8.33 -18.37
CA GLU A 228 16.09 8.28 -19.64
C GLU A 228 14.58 8.17 -19.38
N VAL A 229 14.17 7.37 -18.40
CA VAL A 229 12.75 7.20 -18.01
C VAL A 229 12.13 8.54 -17.64
N ILE A 230 12.80 9.32 -16.79
CA ILE A 230 12.32 10.65 -16.37
C ILE A 230 12.30 11.61 -17.58
N THR A 231 13.34 11.57 -18.42
CA THR A 231 13.45 12.42 -19.61
C THR A 231 12.33 12.14 -20.60
N ASN A 232 12.09 10.88 -20.93
CA ASN A 232 11.07 10.44 -21.86
C ASN A 232 9.66 10.81 -21.37
N TYR A 233 9.42 10.69 -20.06
CA TYR A 233 8.13 11.10 -19.49
C TYR A 233 7.91 12.62 -19.53
N ILE A 234 8.94 13.43 -19.28
CA ILE A 234 8.85 14.89 -19.43
C ILE A 234 8.55 15.25 -20.88
N SER A 235 9.26 14.67 -21.87
CA SER A 235 8.99 14.88 -23.30
C SER A 235 7.56 14.50 -23.68
N PHE A 236 7.07 13.35 -23.21
CA PHE A 236 5.68 12.94 -23.38
C PHE A 236 4.70 13.99 -22.84
N CYS A 237 4.98 14.56 -21.65
CA CYS A 237 4.13 15.61 -21.07
C CYS A 237 4.15 16.89 -21.91
N GLU A 238 5.32 17.29 -22.42
CA GLU A 238 5.50 18.48 -23.27
C GLU A 238 4.86 18.33 -24.65
N GLY A 239 4.66 17.10 -25.13
CA GLY A 239 4.07 16.83 -26.44
C GLY A 239 5.09 16.88 -27.59
N THR A 240 6.35 16.63 -27.27
CA THR A 240 7.45 16.39 -28.23
C THR A 240 7.58 14.91 -28.53
#